data_AF-A0A7S3UHY1-F1
#
_entry.id   AF-A0A7S3UHY1-F1
#
_cell.length_a   1.000
_cell.length_b   1.000
_cell.length_c   1.000
_cell.angle_alpha   90.00
_cell.angle_beta   90.00
_cell.angle_gamma   90.00
#
_symmetry.space_group_name_H-M   'P 1'
#
loop_
_entity.id
_entity.type
_entity.pdbx_description
1 polymer ?
#
loop_
_entity_poly.entity_id
_entity_poly.type
_entity_poly.pdbx_seq_one_letter_code
_entity_poly.pdbx_strand_id
1 'polypeptide(L)'
;MRVSAVLGVLLATVVDVCQAQDEADLEEDLLEESDDGEEEEEPEEDDDEAGLRMKCLPHVEAVEAEHGYFDDHEATDDQLAAKANAIAAVAGQIVDSPKESLKDVVHAKLKSIRDGKLPYGARDVCTLVEVHHLEL
;
A
#
# COMPACT_ATOMS: atom_id res chain seq x y z
N MET A 1 49.20 -14.76 26.57
CA MET A 1 48.58 -16.11 26.57
C MET A 1 47.56 -16.15 25.45
N ARG A 2 47.62 -17.20 24.63
CA ARG A 2 46.82 -17.43 23.42
C ARG A 2 45.44 -17.97 23.78
N VAL A 3 44.40 -17.56 23.05
CA VAL A 3 43.22 -18.42 22.78
C VAL A 3 42.69 -18.07 21.38
N SER A 4 43.15 -18.77 20.35
CA SER A 4 42.44 -18.86 19.07
C SER A 4 41.73 -20.20 19.07
N ALA A 5 40.40 -20.16 19.06
CA ALA A 5 39.55 -21.34 19.11
C ALA A 5 38.95 -21.62 17.73
N VAL A 6 39.34 -22.80 17.22
CA VAL A 6 38.53 -23.81 16.53
C VAL A 6 37.90 -23.41 15.19
N LEU A 7 38.61 -23.82 14.14
CA LEU A 7 38.11 -24.12 12.80
C LEU A 7 37.36 -25.48 12.84
N GLY A 8 36.14 -25.54 12.33
CA GLY A 8 35.36 -26.76 12.10
C GLY A 8 34.00 -26.36 11.51
N VAL A 9 33.36 -27.06 10.57
CA VAL A 9 33.48 -28.43 10.07
C VAL A 9 32.93 -28.45 8.63
N LEU A 10 33.62 -29.15 7.73
CA LEU A 10 33.11 -29.56 6.41
C LEU A 10 32.07 -30.68 6.60
N LEU A 11 30.91 -30.60 5.94
CA LEU A 11 30.06 -31.76 5.69
C LEU A 11 29.55 -31.73 4.24
N ALA A 12 29.97 -32.74 3.49
CA ALA A 12 29.44 -33.13 2.19
C ALA A 12 28.93 -34.57 2.32
N THR A 13 27.70 -34.84 1.86
CA THR A 13 27.19 -36.19 1.52
C THR A 13 26.08 -36.04 0.47
N VAL A 14 26.32 -36.34 -0.82
CA VAL A 14 25.90 -37.53 -1.62
C VAL A 14 24.43 -37.97 -1.42
N VAL A 15 23.57 -37.79 -2.44
CA VAL A 15 23.13 -38.79 -3.47
C VAL A 15 22.40 -39.99 -2.85
N ASP A 16 21.11 -40.18 -3.15
CA ASP A 16 20.58 -41.29 -3.97
C ASP A 16 19.02 -41.28 -4.05
N VAL A 17 18.50 -42.09 -4.97
CA VAL A 17 17.13 -42.63 -5.13
C VAL A 17 16.17 -41.91 -6.09
N CYS A 18 16.26 -42.37 -7.34
CA CYS A 18 15.17 -42.48 -8.30
C CYS A 18 13.97 -43.26 -7.75
N GLN A 19 12.76 -42.80 -8.04
CA GLN A 19 11.64 -43.71 -8.32
C GLN A 19 10.99 -43.30 -9.65
N ALA A 20 10.99 -44.27 -10.56
CA ALA A 20 10.24 -44.26 -11.81
C ALA A 20 8.79 -44.65 -11.53
N GLN A 21 7.84 -43.97 -12.18
CA GLN A 21 6.57 -44.55 -12.60
C GLN A 21 6.25 -43.98 -13.99
N ASP A 22 6.54 -44.81 -14.99
CA ASP A 22 5.79 -44.91 -16.24
C ASP A 22 4.33 -45.25 -15.89
N GLU A 23 3.36 -44.72 -16.64
CA GLU A 23 2.37 -45.51 -17.42
C GLU A 23 1.55 -44.51 -18.26
N ALA A 24 1.39 -44.86 -19.53
CA ALA A 24 0.72 -44.12 -20.57
C ALA A 24 -0.81 -44.39 -20.61
N ASP A 25 -1.46 -43.65 -21.50
CA ASP A 25 -2.73 -43.99 -22.18
C ASP A 25 -4.02 -43.61 -21.43
N LEU A 26 -4.80 -42.69 -22.03
CA LEU A 26 -6.24 -42.83 -22.28
C LEU A 26 -6.81 -41.58 -22.98
N GLU A 27 -7.06 -41.79 -24.27
CA GLU A 27 -8.27 -41.44 -25.02
C GLU A 27 -8.53 -40.03 -25.57
N GLU A 28 -8.71 -40.06 -26.89
CA GLU A 28 -9.35 -39.10 -27.78
C GLU A 28 -10.81 -38.79 -27.41
N ASP A 29 -11.26 -37.67 -27.97
CA ASP A 29 -12.64 -37.39 -28.37
C ASP A 29 -13.59 -36.89 -27.27
N LEU A 30 -13.89 -35.59 -27.32
CA LEU A 30 -15.28 -35.14 -27.41
C LEU A 30 -15.36 -33.65 -27.75
N LEU A 31 -15.86 -33.44 -28.96
CA LEU A 31 -16.55 -32.28 -29.50
C LEU A 31 -17.42 -31.55 -28.45
N GLU A 32 -17.49 -30.22 -28.50
CA GLU A 32 -18.69 -29.49 -28.97
C GLU A 32 -18.52 -27.98 -28.77
N GLU A 33 -18.87 -27.25 -29.83
CA GLU A 33 -19.06 -25.81 -29.83
C GLU A 33 -20.16 -25.44 -28.84
N SER A 34 -19.87 -24.52 -27.93
CA SER A 34 -20.89 -23.82 -27.14
C SER A 34 -20.76 -22.33 -27.43
N ASP A 35 -21.59 -21.91 -28.38
CA ASP A 35 -22.24 -20.61 -28.41
C ASP A 35 -22.79 -20.29 -27.02
N ASP A 36 -22.26 -19.24 -26.39
CA ASP A 36 -23.04 -18.40 -25.49
C ASP A 36 -22.31 -17.05 -25.45
N GLY A 37 -22.95 -16.03 -26.03
CA GLY A 37 -22.48 -14.67 -25.92
C GLY A 37 -22.50 -14.26 -24.46
N GLU A 38 -21.34 -14.27 -23.83
CA GLU A 38 -21.15 -13.47 -22.63
C GLU A 38 -21.18 -12.02 -23.09
N GLU A 39 -22.36 -11.41 -22.92
CA GLU A 39 -22.50 -9.96 -22.91
C GLU A 39 -21.32 -9.43 -22.09
N GLU A 40 -20.49 -8.60 -22.73
CA GLU A 40 -19.55 -7.77 -21.99
C GLU A 40 -20.41 -6.94 -21.05
N GLU A 41 -20.61 -7.43 -19.82
CA GLU A 41 -20.93 -6.58 -18.70
C GLU A 41 -19.69 -5.70 -18.55
N GLU A 42 -19.68 -4.61 -19.33
CA GLU A 42 -18.93 -3.43 -18.98
C GLU A 42 -19.33 -3.13 -17.54
N PRO A 43 -18.39 -3.14 -16.58
CA PRO A 43 -18.73 -2.77 -15.22
C PRO A 43 -19.14 -1.29 -15.25
N GLU A 44 -20.44 -1.04 -15.27
CA GLU A 44 -20.99 0.28 -15.05
C GLU A 44 -20.72 0.70 -13.60
N GLU A 45 -19.80 1.66 -13.50
CA GLU A 45 -19.88 2.89 -12.72
C GLU A 45 -20.27 2.81 -11.23
N ASP A 46 -19.26 3.04 -10.38
CA ASP A 46 -19.23 3.90 -9.18
C ASP A 46 -18.25 3.34 -8.12
N ASP A 47 -16.99 3.13 -8.51
CA ASP A 47 -15.91 2.61 -7.65
C ASP A 47 -14.87 3.68 -7.28
N ASP A 48 -15.17 4.96 -7.52
CA ASP A 48 -14.18 6.03 -7.41
C ASP A 48 -13.69 6.23 -5.96
N GLU A 49 -14.56 6.08 -4.95
CA GLU A 49 -14.20 6.24 -3.53
C GLU A 49 -13.31 5.09 -3.04
N ALA A 50 -13.69 3.84 -3.35
CA ALA A 50 -12.90 2.66 -2.97
C ALA A 50 -11.56 2.61 -3.74
N GLY A 51 -11.57 2.96 -5.04
CA GLY A 51 -10.40 2.99 -5.90
C GLY A 51 -9.40 4.08 -5.49
N LEU A 52 -9.86 5.28 -5.14
CA LEU A 52 -9.02 6.39 -4.70
C LEU A 52 -8.38 6.09 -3.34
N ARG A 53 -9.13 5.48 -2.42
CA ARG A 53 -8.61 5.08 -1.12
C ARG A 53 -7.55 3.98 -1.22
N MET A 54 -7.72 3.01 -2.12
CA MET A 54 -6.70 1.98 -2.39
C MET A 54 -5.42 2.57 -2.99
N LYS A 55 -5.53 3.60 -3.85
CA LYS A 55 -4.37 4.32 -4.38
C LYS A 55 -3.70 5.19 -3.31
N CYS A 56 -4.49 5.84 -2.45
CA CYS A 56 -4.00 6.79 -1.46
C CYS A 56 -3.09 6.16 -0.39
N LEU A 57 -3.54 5.05 0.21
CA LEU A 57 -2.92 4.47 1.40
C LEU A 57 -1.41 4.23 1.27
N PRO A 58 -0.89 3.56 0.21
CA PRO A 58 0.55 3.30 0.10
C PRO A 58 1.40 4.58 0.00
N HIS A 59 0.88 5.64 -0.63
CA HIS A 59 1.59 6.93 -0.71
C HIS A 59 1.64 7.63 0.64
N VAL A 60 0.54 7.60 1.38
CA VAL A 60 0.46 8.25 2.70
C VAL A 60 1.25 7.48 3.75
N GLU A 61 1.26 6.14 3.70
CA GLU A 61 2.11 5.31 4.57
C GLU A 61 3.61 5.54 4.29
N ALA A 62 3.99 5.78 3.03
CA ALA A 62 5.36 6.17 2.70
C ALA A 62 5.74 7.52 3.32
N VAL A 63 4.82 8.49 3.30
CA VAL A 63 5.00 9.79 3.98
C VAL A 63 5.16 9.60 5.49
N GLU A 64 4.34 8.73 6.11
CA GLU A 64 4.45 8.43 7.53
C GLU A 64 5.79 7.77 7.89
N ALA A 65 6.26 6.85 7.05
CA ALA A 65 7.55 6.19 7.24
C ALA A 65 8.75 7.14 7.14
N GLU A 66 8.67 8.17 6.28
CA GLU A 66 9.74 9.16 6.08
C GLU A 66 9.70 10.30 7.11
N HIS A 67 8.51 10.79 7.44
CA HIS A 67 8.32 12.00 8.24
C HIS A 67 7.83 11.73 9.68
N GLY A 68 7.56 10.48 10.03
CA GLY A 68 7.06 10.04 11.34
C GLY A 68 5.54 10.06 11.46
N TYR A 69 5.03 9.44 12.53
CA TYR A 69 3.60 9.21 12.78
C TYR A 69 2.76 10.48 12.71
N PHE A 70 1.59 10.41 12.07
CA PHE A 70 0.72 11.59 11.94
C PHE A 70 0.11 12.06 13.26
N ASP A 71 -0.03 11.16 14.23
CA ASP A 71 -0.51 11.45 15.59
C ASP A 71 0.61 11.71 16.61
N ASP A 72 1.84 11.97 16.17
CA ASP A 72 2.93 12.35 17.07
C ASP A 72 2.61 13.64 17.85
N HIS A 73 2.26 13.48 19.13
CA HIS A 73 1.88 14.56 20.03
C HIS A 73 3.07 15.46 20.43
N GLU A 74 4.31 15.02 20.18
CA GLU A 74 5.53 15.77 20.46
C GLU A 74 6.07 16.49 19.22
N ALA A 75 5.43 16.31 18.06
CA ALA A 75 5.85 16.93 16.82
C ALA A 75 5.79 18.47 16.87
N THR A 76 6.87 19.11 16.45
CA THR A 76 6.94 20.57 16.30
C THR A 76 6.08 21.05 15.13
N ASP A 77 5.71 22.33 15.14
CA ASP A 77 4.97 22.93 14.02
C ASP A 77 5.71 22.78 12.67
N ASP A 78 7.04 22.84 12.67
CA ASP A 78 7.84 22.62 11.46
C ASP A 78 7.75 21.17 10.96
N GLN A 79 7.72 20.19 11.87
CA GLN A 79 7.50 18.77 11.52
C GLN A 79 6.09 18.53 10.98
N LEU A 80 5.07 19.17 11.57
CA LEU A 80 3.70 19.09 11.06
C LEU A 80 3.58 19.73 9.66
N ALA A 81 4.22 20.88 9.45
CA ALA A 81 4.28 21.53 8.14
C ALA A 81 5.01 20.66 7.10
N ALA A 82 6.09 19.97 7.49
CA ALA A 82 6.80 19.03 6.61
C ALA A 82 5.90 17.87 6.18
N LYS A 83 5.16 17.24 7.12
CA LYS A 83 4.16 16.19 6.81
C LYS A 83 3.08 16.70 5.86
N ALA A 84 2.55 17.90 6.11
CA ALA A 84 1.53 18.50 5.25
C ALA A 84 2.05 18.81 3.83
N ASN A 85 3.29 19.29 3.70
CA ASN A 85 3.94 19.47 2.40
C ASN A 85 4.09 18.14 1.65
N ALA A 86 4.54 17.09 2.35
CA ALA A 86 4.73 15.78 1.76
C ALA A 86 3.40 15.17 1.28
N ILE A 87 2.33 15.27 2.09
CA ILE A 87 0.98 14.86 1.68
C ILE A 87 0.52 15.62 0.43
N ALA A 88 0.66 16.95 0.41
CA ALA A 88 0.27 17.74 -0.75
C ALA A 88 1.08 17.39 -2.01
N ALA A 89 2.36 17.02 -1.87
CA ALA A 89 3.21 16.60 -2.98
C ALA A 89 2.79 15.24 -3.57
N VAL A 90 2.36 14.29 -2.73
CA VAL A 90 1.85 13.00 -3.21
C VAL A 90 0.38 13.04 -3.61
N ALA A 91 -0.38 14.05 -3.19
CA ALA A 91 -1.80 14.17 -3.50
C ALA A 91 -2.07 14.20 -5.02
N GLY A 92 -1.18 14.79 -5.82
CA GLY A 92 -1.30 14.77 -7.30
C GLY A 92 -1.11 13.38 -7.93
N GLN A 93 -0.63 12.41 -7.17
CA GLN A 93 -0.54 10.99 -7.58
C GLN A 93 -1.79 10.19 -7.17
N ILE A 94 -2.59 10.76 -6.26
CA ILE A 94 -3.78 10.15 -5.68
C ILE A 94 -5.03 10.70 -6.36
N VAL A 95 -5.05 12.01 -6.62
CA VAL A 95 -6.13 12.74 -7.28
C VAL A 95 -5.57 13.58 -8.43
N ASP A 96 -6.26 13.65 -9.56
CA ASP A 96 -5.78 14.35 -10.76
C ASP A 96 -5.60 15.86 -10.57
N SER A 97 -6.35 16.47 -9.64
CA SER A 97 -6.27 17.90 -9.35
C SER A 97 -6.45 18.20 -7.85
N PRO A 98 -5.37 18.13 -7.05
CA PRO A 98 -5.45 18.49 -5.64
C PRO A 98 -5.65 20.00 -5.51
N LYS A 99 -6.59 20.40 -4.65
CA LYS A 99 -6.84 21.82 -4.34
C LYS A 99 -5.60 22.45 -3.71
N GLU A 100 -5.26 23.69 -4.09
CA GLU A 100 -4.10 24.41 -3.55
C GLU A 100 -4.12 24.54 -2.02
N SER A 101 -5.33 24.55 -1.43
CA SER A 101 -5.55 24.64 0.02
C SER A 101 -5.30 23.34 0.78
N LEU A 102 -5.08 22.20 0.10
CA LEU A 102 -4.95 20.89 0.74
C LEU A 102 -3.85 20.87 1.81
N LYS A 103 -2.70 21.47 1.50
CA LYS A 103 -1.58 21.60 2.44
C LYS A 103 -2.01 22.27 3.75
N ASP A 104 -2.71 23.40 3.64
CA ASP A 104 -3.11 24.18 4.82
C ASP A 104 -4.17 23.43 5.64
N VAL A 105 -5.09 22.72 4.98
CA VAL A 105 -6.10 21.88 5.63
C VAL A 105 -5.46 20.72 6.38
N VAL A 106 -4.51 20.01 5.75
CA VAL A 106 -3.76 18.92 6.38
C VAL A 106 -2.97 19.45 7.57
N HIS A 107 -2.27 20.57 7.42
CA HIS A 107 -1.49 21.16 8.51
C HIS A 107 -2.37 21.56 9.70
N ALA A 108 -3.51 22.22 9.45
CA ALA A 108 -4.48 22.58 10.48
C ALA A 108 -5.04 21.33 11.18
N LYS A 109 -5.33 20.27 10.42
CA LYS A 109 -5.80 19.00 10.98
C LYS A 109 -4.75 18.37 11.89
N LEU A 110 -3.50 18.26 11.44
CA LEU A 110 -2.41 17.71 12.24
C LEU A 110 -2.17 18.50 13.55
N LYS A 111 -2.29 19.83 13.52
CA LYS A 111 -2.25 20.65 14.75
C LYS A 111 -3.38 20.29 15.71
N SER A 112 -4.61 20.19 15.19
CA SER A 112 -5.76 19.81 16.01
C SER A 112 -5.60 18.41 16.63
N ILE A 113 -5.01 17.46 15.89
CA ILE A 113 -4.73 16.11 16.37
C ILE A 113 -3.68 16.13 17.48
N ARG A 114 -2.56 16.83 17.28
CA ARG A 114 -1.49 17.00 18.28
C ARG A 114 -2.03 17.63 19.57
N ASP A 115 -2.73 18.76 19.44
CA ASP A 115 -3.22 19.53 20.59
C ASP A 115 -4.33 18.76 21.34
N GLY A 116 -5.14 17.99 20.62
CA GLY A 116 -6.19 17.12 21.17
C GLY A 116 -5.70 15.76 21.64
N LYS A 117 -4.44 15.39 21.38
CA LYS A 117 -3.87 14.06 21.60
C LYS A 117 -4.75 12.93 21.05
N LEU A 118 -5.22 13.12 19.83
CA LEU A 118 -6.15 12.20 19.18
C LEU A 118 -5.38 11.17 18.33
N PRO A 119 -5.89 9.94 18.20
CA PRO A 119 -5.35 8.99 17.24
C PRO A 119 -5.62 9.49 15.81
N TYR A 120 -4.63 9.34 14.94
CA TYR A 120 -4.72 9.75 13.54
C TYR A 120 -3.68 9.03 12.70
N GLY A 121 -4.13 8.23 11.73
CA GLY A 121 -3.24 7.43 10.89
C GLY A 121 -3.38 7.75 9.40
N ALA A 122 -2.64 6.99 8.59
CA ALA A 122 -2.65 7.12 7.14
C ALA A 122 -4.06 7.01 6.52
N ARG A 123 -4.92 6.14 7.09
CA ARG A 123 -6.31 6.00 6.64
C ARG A 123 -7.14 7.27 6.82
N ASP A 124 -6.95 7.97 7.94
CA ASP A 124 -7.68 9.20 8.23
C ASP A 124 -7.20 10.35 7.33
N VAL A 125 -5.89 10.40 7.04
CA VAL A 125 -5.32 11.32 6.05
C VAL A 125 -5.92 11.07 4.67
N CYS A 126 -6.03 9.81 4.24
CA CYS A 126 -6.66 9.49 2.95
C CYS A 126 -8.11 9.95 2.88
N THR A 127 -8.89 9.70 3.93
CA THR A 127 -10.27 10.22 4.01
C THR A 127 -10.29 11.75 3.99
N LEU A 128 -9.34 12.44 4.61
CA LEU A 128 -9.25 13.90 4.53
C LEU A 128 -8.96 14.38 3.10
N VAL A 129 -8.01 13.75 2.39
CA VAL A 129 -7.67 14.09 1.00
C VAL A 129 -8.86 13.88 0.08
N GLU A 130 -9.55 12.76 0.24
CA GLU A 130 -10.76 12.40 -0.50
C GLU A 130 -11.91 13.37 -0.25
N VAL A 131 -12.27 13.60 1.02
CA VAL A 131 -13.32 14.55 1.39
C VAL A 131 -12.97 15.95 0.88
N HIS A 132 -11.72 16.40 1.01
CA HIS A 132 -11.31 17.70 0.49
C HIS A 132 -11.28 17.74 -1.04
N HIS A 133 -11.10 16.61 -1.71
CA HIS A 133 -11.20 16.52 -3.17
C HIS A 133 -12.66 16.63 -3.62
N LEU A 134 -13.55 15.84 -3.03
CA LEU A 134 -14.98 15.74 -3.37
C LEU A 134 -15.81 16.93 -2.88
N GLU A 135 -15.57 17.41 -1.66
CA GLU A 135 -16.20 18.61 -1.11
C GLU A 135 -15.36 19.83 -1.49
N LEU A 136 -15.86 20.64 -2.43
CA LEU A 136 -15.67 22.09 -2.69
C LEU A 136 -15.74 22.33 -4.20
#